data_AF-B8CE80-F1
#
_entry.id   AF-B8CE80-F1
#
_cell.length_a   1.000
_cell.length_b   1.000
_cell.length_c   1.000
_cell.angle_alpha   90.00
_cell.angle_beta   90.00
_cell.angle_gamma   90.00
#
_symmetry.space_group_name_H-M   'P 1'
#
loop_
_entity.id
_entity.type
_entity.pdbx_description
1 polymer ?
#
loop_
_entity_poly.entity_id
_entity_poly.type
_entity_poly.pdbx_seq_one_letter_code
_entity_poly.pdbx_strand_id
1 'polypeptide(L)'
;MIEVSFLNSCLQLSQGYVDVLKLFIVAVQAGHDQQLSLGTLDKLVEDCPVNSAGRDLMVEEKGLRREWMMVVYDMLDALKETTRLTSDDDDDIHNVNEEVANRVSSVVSSILSIQQTLKQEEEQSGGKQDAIAVMSSLSIEEAIAKSTHLSQLFEDATNSPMDKAFLTNDVRVALLTCRVIEEEKLCLEGSSGSVVGDVPRPPIPGTS
;
A
#
# COMPACT_ATOMS: atom_id res chain seq x y z
N MET A 1 -14.82 -6.62 -3.44
CA MET A 1 -14.17 -5.89 -2.34
C MET A 1 -13.43 -4.67 -2.84
N ILE A 2 -12.50 -4.80 -3.80
CA ILE A 2 -11.72 -3.70 -4.39
C ILE A 2 -12.58 -2.48 -4.77
N GLU A 3 -13.65 -2.67 -5.55
CA GLU A 3 -14.62 -1.61 -5.94
C GLU A 3 -15.17 -0.82 -4.74
N VAL A 4 -15.71 -1.54 -3.75
CA VAL A 4 -16.35 -0.96 -2.56
C VAL A 4 -15.34 -0.25 -1.67
N SER A 5 -14.18 -0.87 -1.43
CA SER A 5 -13.14 -0.31 -0.57
C SER A 5 -12.46 0.89 -1.23
N PHE A 6 -12.30 0.91 -2.55
CA PHE A 6 -11.75 2.05 -3.28
C PHE A 6 -12.57 3.31 -3.03
N LEU A 7 -13.88 3.27 -3.30
CA LEU A 7 -14.75 4.44 -3.16
C LEU A 7 -14.84 4.94 -1.72
N ASN A 8 -14.97 4.00 -0.78
CA ASN A 8 -15.01 4.35 0.62
C ASN A 8 -13.65 4.91 1.09
N SER A 9 -12.53 4.46 0.52
CA SER A 9 -11.20 5.06 0.78
C SER A 9 -11.14 6.49 0.28
N CYS A 10 -11.60 6.78 -0.94
CA CYS A 10 -11.63 8.14 -1.46
C CYS A 10 -12.42 9.09 -0.53
N LEU A 11 -13.56 8.64 -0.01
CA LEU A 11 -14.36 9.41 0.95
C LEU A 11 -13.67 9.57 2.31
N GLN A 12 -13.13 8.49 2.86
CA GLN A 12 -12.55 8.47 4.20
C GLN A 12 -11.19 9.17 4.29
N LEU A 13 -10.40 9.17 3.22
CA LEU A 13 -9.15 9.91 3.16
C LEU A 13 -9.38 11.42 3.32
N SER A 14 -10.50 11.94 2.81
CA SER A 14 -10.87 13.35 3.01
C SER A 14 -11.15 13.70 4.49
N GLN A 15 -11.41 12.68 5.31
CA GLN A 15 -11.70 12.79 6.74
C GLN A 15 -10.51 12.35 7.61
N GLY A 16 -9.40 11.94 7.01
CA GLY A 16 -8.20 11.46 7.70
C GLY A 16 -8.23 9.99 8.14
N TYR A 17 -9.25 9.21 7.76
CA TYR A 17 -9.34 7.78 8.07
C TYR A 17 -8.68 6.93 6.97
N VAL A 18 -7.81 6.00 7.38
CA VAL A 18 -7.03 5.14 6.47
C VAL A 18 -7.42 3.66 6.52
N ASP A 19 -8.30 3.26 7.43
CA ASP A 19 -8.63 1.84 7.67
C ASP A 19 -9.24 1.18 6.43
N VAL A 20 -10.12 1.88 5.72
CA VAL A 20 -10.72 1.33 4.50
C VAL A 20 -9.71 1.26 3.34
N LEU A 21 -8.68 2.10 3.36
CA LEU A 21 -7.58 1.99 2.39
C LEU A 21 -6.78 0.70 2.61
N LYS A 22 -6.60 0.28 3.87
CA LYS A 22 -6.01 -1.04 4.16
C LYS A 22 -6.88 -2.19 3.61
N LEU A 23 -8.21 -2.09 3.72
CA LEU A 23 -9.11 -3.09 3.11
C LEU A 23 -8.98 -3.14 1.59
N PHE A 24 -8.78 -1.98 0.94
CA PHE A 24 -8.47 -1.93 -0.49
C PHE A 24 -7.15 -2.65 -0.80
N ILE A 25 -6.09 -2.34 -0.05
CA ILE A 25 -4.77 -2.96 -0.23
C ILE A 25 -4.84 -4.49 -0.08
N VAL A 26 -5.45 -5.00 1.00
CA VAL A 26 -5.63 -6.45 1.22
C VAL A 26 -6.43 -7.09 0.08
N ALA A 27 -7.47 -6.42 -0.42
CA ALA A 27 -8.27 -6.95 -1.52
C ALA A 27 -7.49 -7.01 -2.85
N VAL A 28 -6.61 -6.04 -3.11
CA VAL A 28 -5.71 -6.04 -4.28
C VAL A 28 -4.62 -7.10 -4.12
N GLN A 29 -4.01 -7.20 -2.94
CA GLN A 29 -3.02 -8.22 -2.59
C GLN A 29 -3.59 -9.64 -2.79
N ALA A 30 -4.83 -9.89 -2.40
CA ALA A 30 -5.48 -11.18 -2.62
C ALA A 30 -5.60 -11.55 -4.12
N GLY A 31 -5.69 -10.56 -5.01
CA GLY A 31 -5.62 -10.78 -6.46
C GLY A 31 -4.20 -11.10 -6.92
N HIS A 32 -3.21 -10.38 -6.40
CA HIS A 32 -1.79 -10.64 -6.64
C HIS A 32 -1.36 -12.05 -6.19
N ASP A 33 -1.80 -12.48 -5.00
CA ASP A 33 -1.50 -13.81 -4.45
C ASP A 33 -2.18 -14.95 -5.23
N GLN A 34 -3.25 -14.64 -5.98
CA GLN A 34 -3.87 -15.53 -6.95
C GLN A 34 -3.18 -15.51 -8.33
N GLN A 35 -2.02 -14.87 -8.44
CA GLN A 35 -1.23 -14.74 -9.68
C GLN A 35 -1.99 -14.05 -10.82
N LEU A 36 -2.95 -13.18 -10.47
CA LEU A 36 -3.64 -12.36 -11.48
C LEU A 36 -2.75 -11.19 -11.86
N SER A 37 -2.54 -10.98 -13.16
CA SER A 37 -1.90 -9.75 -13.64
C SER A 37 -2.74 -8.52 -13.28
N LEU A 38 -2.09 -7.37 -13.12
CA LEU A 38 -2.77 -6.10 -12.82
C LEU A 38 -3.89 -5.80 -13.83
N GLY A 39 -3.63 -6.02 -15.13
CA GLY A 39 -4.63 -5.83 -16.19
C GLY A 39 -5.83 -6.75 -16.07
N THR A 40 -5.61 -8.02 -15.70
CA THR A 40 -6.69 -8.99 -15.50
C THR A 40 -7.53 -8.62 -14.27
N LEU A 41 -6.88 -8.27 -13.15
CA LEU A 41 -7.57 -7.87 -11.93
C LEU A 41 -8.39 -6.60 -12.15
N ASP A 42 -7.83 -5.60 -12.82
CA ASP A 42 -8.53 -4.35 -13.12
C ASP A 42 -9.79 -4.60 -13.96
N LYS A 43 -9.68 -5.45 -14.99
CA LYS A 43 -10.83 -5.85 -15.81
C LYS A 43 -11.91 -6.58 -15.02
N LEU A 44 -11.52 -7.49 -14.11
CA LEU A 44 -12.47 -8.18 -13.23
C LEU A 44 -13.22 -7.21 -12.30
N VAL A 45 -12.55 -6.12 -11.88
CA VAL A 45 -13.19 -5.07 -11.08
C VAL A 45 -14.11 -4.22 -11.94
N GLU A 46 -13.72 -3.86 -13.17
CA GLU A 46 -14.59 -3.13 -14.11
C GLU A 46 -15.85 -3.91 -14.48
N ASP A 47 -15.72 -5.23 -14.65
CA ASP A 47 -16.84 -6.14 -14.96
C ASP A 47 -17.68 -6.49 -13.72
N CYS A 48 -17.34 -5.95 -12.54
CA CYS A 48 -18.06 -6.23 -11.30
C CYS A 48 -19.50 -5.68 -11.37
N PRO A 49 -20.53 -6.51 -11.13
CA PRO A 49 -21.92 -6.06 -11.22
C PRO A 49 -22.33 -5.12 -10.07
N VAL A 50 -21.49 -4.97 -9.05
CA VAL A 50 -21.77 -4.14 -7.86
C VAL A 50 -21.41 -2.68 -8.15
N ASN A 51 -22.43 -1.85 -8.35
CA ASN A 51 -22.25 -0.40 -8.45
C ASN A 51 -22.30 0.24 -7.06
N SER A 52 -21.14 0.35 -6.43
CA SER A 52 -21.00 0.87 -5.06
C SER A 52 -21.17 2.39 -4.97
N ALA A 53 -20.94 3.13 -6.08
CA ALA A 53 -21.11 4.57 -6.14
C ALA A 53 -22.58 4.99 -6.39
N GLY A 54 -23.45 4.05 -6.75
CA GLY A 54 -24.80 4.33 -7.25
C GLY A 54 -24.82 5.02 -8.63
N ARG A 55 -23.66 5.11 -9.29
CA ARG A 55 -23.45 5.71 -10.62
C ARG A 55 -22.23 5.10 -11.29
N ASP A 56 -22.08 5.30 -12.60
CA ASP A 56 -20.84 4.92 -13.27
C ASP A 56 -19.67 5.76 -12.77
N LEU A 57 -18.52 5.12 -12.60
CA LEU A 57 -17.28 5.81 -12.26
C LEU A 57 -16.79 6.63 -13.45
N MET A 58 -16.33 7.84 -13.16
CA MET A 58 -15.67 8.71 -14.12
C MET A 58 -14.34 8.09 -14.56
N VAL A 59 -13.81 8.53 -15.71
CA VAL A 59 -12.56 7.99 -16.27
C VAL A 59 -11.40 8.23 -15.30
N GLU A 60 -11.40 9.39 -14.63
CA GLU A 60 -10.41 9.79 -13.64
C GLU A 60 -10.47 8.90 -12.40
N GLU A 61 -11.66 8.50 -11.96
CA GLU A 61 -11.85 7.59 -10.82
C GLU A 61 -11.34 6.18 -11.16
N LYS A 62 -11.60 5.70 -12.37
CA LYS A 62 -11.05 4.43 -12.86
C LYS A 62 -9.53 4.49 -12.98
N GLY A 63 -9.00 5.60 -13.50
CA GLY A 63 -7.56 5.86 -13.59
C GLY A 63 -6.89 5.82 -12.21
N LEU A 64 -7.45 6.53 -11.23
CA LEU A 64 -6.95 6.54 -9.85
C LEU A 64 -7.02 5.15 -9.20
N ARG A 65 -8.10 4.40 -9.41
CA ARG A 65 -8.22 3.02 -8.91
C ARG A 65 -7.10 2.15 -9.47
N ARG A 66 -6.86 2.22 -10.78
CA ARG A 66 -5.80 1.47 -11.45
C ARG A 66 -4.41 1.88 -10.97
N GLU A 67 -4.17 3.17 -10.78
CA GLU A 67 -2.92 3.71 -10.24
C GLU A 67 -2.63 3.17 -8.83
N TRP A 68 -3.61 3.16 -7.94
CA TRP A 68 -3.41 2.58 -6.60
C TRP A 68 -3.19 1.07 -6.64
N MET A 69 -3.85 0.36 -7.56
CA MET A 69 -3.58 -1.07 -7.76
C MET A 69 -2.14 -1.29 -8.23
N MET A 70 -1.62 -0.43 -9.11
CA MET A 70 -0.22 -0.45 -9.58
C MET A 70 0.76 -0.23 -8.43
N VAL A 71 0.55 0.78 -7.59
CA VAL A 71 1.40 1.01 -6.40
C VAL A 71 1.43 -0.24 -5.51
N VAL A 72 0.29 -0.90 -5.29
CA VAL A 72 0.24 -2.14 -4.48
C VAL A 72 0.99 -3.28 -5.17
N TYR A 73 0.79 -3.49 -6.47
CA TYR A 73 1.48 -4.53 -7.24
C TYR A 73 3.00 -4.33 -7.22
N ASP A 74 3.48 -3.15 -7.60
CA ASP A 74 4.91 -2.83 -7.66
C ASP A 74 5.58 -2.98 -6.29
N MET A 75 4.90 -2.58 -5.20
CA MET A 75 5.37 -2.81 -3.83
C MET A 75 5.45 -4.31 -3.50
N LEU A 76 4.41 -5.09 -3.82
CA LEU A 76 4.38 -6.53 -3.55
C LEU A 76 5.45 -7.27 -4.34
N ASP A 77 5.62 -6.94 -5.61
CA ASP A 77 6.64 -7.53 -6.48
C ASP A 77 8.04 -7.19 -5.98
N ALA A 78 8.33 -5.92 -5.68
CA ALA A 78 9.65 -5.55 -5.18
C ALA A 78 9.98 -6.17 -3.81
N LEU A 79 8.99 -6.32 -2.91
CA LEU A 79 9.16 -6.99 -1.62
C LEU A 79 9.31 -8.51 -1.78
N LYS A 80 8.61 -9.12 -2.74
CA LYS A 80 8.79 -10.54 -3.11
C LYS A 80 10.14 -10.77 -3.79
N GLU A 81 10.60 -9.88 -4.66
CA GLU A 81 11.90 -9.95 -5.35
C GLU A 81 13.07 -9.78 -4.38
N THR A 82 12.95 -8.88 -3.40
CA THR A 82 13.89 -8.78 -2.26
C THR A 82 13.99 -10.12 -1.50
N THR A 83 12.94 -10.94 -1.54
CA THR A 83 12.89 -12.28 -0.94
C THR A 83 13.31 -13.39 -1.94
N ARG A 84 13.31 -13.12 -3.25
CA ARG A 84 13.49 -14.06 -4.36
C ARG A 84 14.72 -13.75 -5.24
N LEU A 85 15.89 -13.48 -4.66
CA LEU A 85 17.17 -13.44 -5.40
C LEU A 85 17.59 -14.80 -6.05
N THR A 86 16.65 -15.58 -6.55
CA THR A 86 16.78 -16.58 -7.62
C THR A 86 15.49 -16.61 -8.45
N SER A 87 15.66 -16.37 -9.76
CA SER A 87 14.84 -16.73 -10.93
C SER A 87 13.69 -15.82 -11.42
N ASP A 88 14.07 -15.10 -12.49
CA ASP A 88 13.45 -14.86 -13.80
C ASP A 88 12.17 -14.04 -13.98
N ASP A 89 12.39 -13.02 -14.84
CA ASP A 89 11.51 -12.00 -15.40
C ASP A 89 10.29 -12.54 -16.17
N ASP A 90 9.22 -11.75 -16.17
CA ASP A 90 8.41 -11.57 -17.38
C ASP A 90 7.82 -10.14 -17.40
N ASP A 91 8.18 -9.40 -18.44
CA ASP A 91 7.73 -8.03 -18.74
C ASP A 91 6.36 -8.08 -19.43
N ASP A 92 5.32 -7.50 -18.83
CA ASP A 92 4.03 -7.24 -19.50
C ASP A 92 3.83 -5.74 -19.69
N ILE A 93 4.22 -5.25 -20.87
CA ILE A 93 4.05 -3.87 -21.30
C ILE A 93 2.58 -3.65 -21.66
N HIS A 94 1.88 -2.89 -20.81
CA HIS A 94 0.60 -2.27 -21.15
C HIS A 94 0.70 -0.75 -21.13
N ASN A 95 -0.12 -0.12 -21.97
CA ASN A 95 -0.28 1.30 -22.24
C ASN A 95 -0.65 2.11 -20.98
N VAL A 96 0.28 2.16 -20.03
CA VAL A 96 0.24 3.03 -18.87
C VAL A 96 0.74 4.39 -19.34
N ASN A 97 0.11 5.46 -18.87
CA ASN A 97 0.71 6.78 -19.03
C ASN A 97 2.12 6.73 -18.44
N GLU A 98 3.15 6.83 -19.29
CA GLU A 98 4.56 6.66 -18.92
C GLU A 98 4.94 7.55 -17.72
N GLU A 99 4.33 8.74 -17.63
CA GLU A 99 4.50 9.66 -16.49
C GLU A 99 3.98 9.08 -15.17
N VAL A 100 2.83 8.40 -15.19
CA VAL A 100 2.26 7.74 -14.01
C VAL A 100 3.12 6.56 -13.60
N ALA A 101 3.52 5.70 -14.54
CA ALA A 101 4.41 4.57 -14.25
C ALA A 101 5.73 5.04 -13.64
N ASN A 102 6.35 6.08 -14.22
CA ASN A 102 7.60 6.64 -13.72
C ASN A 102 7.43 7.24 -12.32
N ARG A 103 6.32 7.94 -12.05
CA ARG A 103 6.01 8.48 -10.72
C ARG A 103 5.83 7.35 -9.70
N VAL A 104 5.02 6.35 -10.02
CA VAL A 104 4.76 5.20 -9.13
C VAL A 104 6.06 4.45 -8.83
N SER A 105 6.85 4.12 -9.85
CA SER A 105 8.15 3.46 -9.71
C SER A 105 9.11 4.28 -8.83
N SER A 106 9.12 5.60 -9.00
CA SER A 106 9.92 6.53 -8.19
C SER A 106 9.49 6.56 -6.72
N VAL A 107 8.18 6.49 -6.45
CA VAL A 107 7.64 6.40 -5.09
C VAL A 107 8.01 5.06 -4.46
N VAL A 108 7.74 3.94 -5.15
CA VAL A 108 8.02 2.58 -4.68
C VAL A 108 9.49 2.41 -4.34
N SER A 109 10.40 2.76 -5.25
CA SER A 109 11.85 2.69 -5.02
C SER A 109 12.30 3.54 -3.83
N SER A 110 11.72 4.72 -3.64
CA SER A 110 12.02 5.58 -2.49
C SER A 110 11.57 4.98 -1.16
N ILE A 111 10.38 4.39 -1.13
CA ILE A 111 9.83 3.74 0.06
C ILE A 111 10.64 2.50 0.44
N LEU A 112 11.07 1.71 -0.55
CA LEU A 112 11.96 0.56 -0.33
C LEU A 112 13.34 0.99 0.17
N SER A 113 13.89 2.07 -0.36
CA SER A 113 15.16 2.65 0.10
C SER A 113 15.08 3.12 1.56
N ILE A 114 13.96 3.74 1.95
CA ILE A 114 13.69 4.09 3.35
C ILE A 114 13.68 2.82 4.21
N GLN A 115 12.95 1.77 3.78
CA GLN A 115 12.89 0.50 4.51
C GLN A 115 14.28 -0.14 4.68
N GLN A 116 15.11 -0.13 3.63
CA GLN A 116 16.47 -0.65 3.68
C GLN A 116 17.36 0.16 4.62
N THR A 117 17.23 1.49 4.60
CA THR A 117 17.97 2.39 5.50
C THR A 117 17.60 2.13 6.95
N LEU A 118 16.30 1.99 7.26
CA LEU A 118 15.83 1.68 8.62
C LEU A 118 16.38 0.33 9.12
N LYS A 119 16.43 -0.70 8.25
CA LYS A 119 17.04 -1.99 8.60
C LYS A 119 18.53 -1.86 8.92
N GLN A 120 19.27 -1.06 8.15
CA GLN A 120 20.69 -0.79 8.43
C GLN A 120 20.89 -0.01 9.74
N GLU A 121 20.03 0.97 10.03
CA GLU A 121 20.04 1.71 11.30
C GLU A 121 19.77 0.80 12.50
N GLU A 122 18.85 -0.16 12.37
CA GLU A 122 18.57 -1.18 13.38
C GLU A 122 19.82 -2.04 13.66
N GLU A 123 20.46 -2.56 12.61
CA GLU A 123 21.68 -3.36 12.72
C GLU A 123 22.82 -2.58 13.38
N GLN A 124 23.03 -1.33 12.96
CA GLN A 124 24.09 -0.47 13.50
C GLN A 124 23.83 -0.04 14.95
N SER A 125 22.57 0.15 15.32
CA SER A 125 22.18 0.53 16.68
C SER A 125 22.16 -0.64 17.66
N GLY A 126 22.28 -1.88 17.15
CA GLY A 126 22.17 -3.11 17.92
C GLY A 126 20.73 -3.40 18.38
N GLY A 127 19.73 -3.07 17.56
CA GLY A 127 18.32 -3.32 17.85
C GLY A 127 17.69 -2.33 18.85
N LYS A 128 18.29 -1.15 19.04
CA LYS A 128 17.70 -0.11 19.90
C LYS A 128 16.44 0.51 19.30
N GLN A 129 16.32 0.44 17.98
CA GLN A 129 15.20 0.94 17.21
C GLN A 129 14.79 -0.16 16.24
N ASP A 130 13.54 -0.58 16.35
CA ASP A 130 12.94 -1.59 15.47
C ASP A 130 12.54 -0.93 14.14
N ALA A 131 13.14 -1.38 13.03
CA ALA A 131 12.88 -0.84 11.71
C ALA A 131 11.41 -1.01 11.28
N ILE A 132 10.78 -2.12 11.66
CA ILE A 132 9.37 -2.43 11.35
C ILE A 132 8.45 -1.48 12.11
N ALA A 133 8.72 -1.25 13.40
CA ALA A 133 7.94 -0.33 14.22
C ALA A 133 8.00 1.10 13.66
N VAL A 134 9.20 1.55 13.27
CA VAL A 134 9.41 2.90 12.72
C VAL A 134 8.73 3.03 11.38
N MET A 135 8.92 2.07 10.47
CA MET A 135 8.27 2.04 9.16
C MET A 135 6.75 2.10 9.30
N SER A 136 6.21 1.39 10.29
CA SER A 136 4.76 1.34 10.54
C SER A 136 4.20 2.62 11.14
N SER A 137 5.03 3.45 11.77
CA SER A 137 4.62 4.76 12.31
C SER A 137 4.83 5.94 11.38
N LEU A 138 5.61 5.79 10.29
CA LEU A 138 6.01 6.91 9.43
C LEU A 138 4.83 7.68 8.84
N SER A 139 4.76 8.98 9.07
CA SER A 139 3.86 9.87 8.36
C SER A 139 4.32 10.11 6.92
N ILE A 140 3.44 10.70 6.10
CA ILE A 140 3.80 11.08 4.72
C ILE A 140 4.92 12.13 4.73
N GLU A 141 4.80 13.14 5.60
CA GLU A 141 5.78 14.21 5.76
C GLU A 141 7.14 13.66 6.20
N GLU A 142 7.14 12.69 7.13
CA GLU A 142 8.36 12.04 7.59
C GLU A 142 9.01 11.19 6.49
N ALA A 143 8.20 10.47 5.70
CA ALA A 143 8.70 9.70 4.57
C ALA A 143 9.32 10.61 3.49
N ILE A 144 8.69 11.74 3.18
CA ILE A 144 9.22 12.75 2.27
C ILE A 144 10.54 13.30 2.81
N ALA A 145 10.60 13.66 4.10
CA ALA A 145 11.82 14.20 4.71
C ALA A 145 12.97 13.19 4.78
N LYS A 146 12.67 11.88 4.84
CA LYS A 146 13.66 10.80 4.86
C LYS A 146 14.21 10.44 3.48
N SER A 147 13.52 10.80 2.39
CA SER A 147 13.99 10.54 1.03
C SER A 147 14.22 11.84 0.26
N THR A 148 15.48 12.11 -0.07
CA THR A 148 15.85 13.24 -0.94
C THR A 148 15.12 13.17 -2.28
N HIS A 149 14.88 11.96 -2.79
CA HIS A 149 14.17 11.76 -4.04
C HIS A 149 12.68 12.10 -3.93
N LEU A 150 12.00 11.66 -2.86
CA LEU A 150 10.61 12.07 -2.61
C LEU A 150 10.52 13.59 -2.41
N SER A 151 11.44 14.17 -1.64
CA SER A 151 11.50 15.62 -1.46
C SER A 151 11.56 16.36 -2.80
N GLN A 152 12.42 15.92 -3.72
CA GLN A 152 12.53 16.50 -5.06
C GLN A 152 11.24 16.35 -5.87
N LEU A 153 10.61 15.16 -5.88
CA LEU A 153 9.34 14.94 -6.59
C LEU A 153 8.23 15.87 -6.05
N PHE A 154 8.19 16.09 -4.74
CA PHE A 154 7.25 17.01 -4.12
C PHE A 154 7.53 18.47 -4.47
N GLU A 155 8.80 18.87 -4.57
CA GLU A 155 9.19 20.20 -5.04
C GLU A 155 8.78 20.41 -6.49
N ASP A 156 9.02 19.44 -7.38
CA ASP A 156 8.66 19.51 -8.79
C ASP A 156 7.14 19.59 -8.99
N ALA A 157 6.37 18.87 -8.15
CA ALA A 157 4.91 18.91 -8.13
C ALA A 157 4.32 20.20 -7.51
N THR A 158 5.13 21.11 -6.97
CA THR A 158 4.65 22.30 -6.25
C THR A 158 3.79 23.23 -7.11
N ASN A 159 4.02 23.23 -8.43
CA ASN A 159 3.29 24.07 -9.36
C ASN A 159 1.89 23.53 -9.74
N SER A 160 1.57 22.29 -9.35
CA SER A 160 0.31 21.62 -9.66
C SER A 160 -0.28 20.97 -8.40
N PRO A 161 -1.32 21.58 -7.80
CA PRO A 161 -1.99 21.01 -6.63
C PRO A 161 -2.52 19.58 -6.86
N MET A 162 -2.88 19.28 -8.12
CA MET A 162 -3.36 17.98 -8.53
C MET A 162 -2.24 16.94 -8.51
N ASP A 163 -1.08 17.25 -9.10
CA ASP A 163 0.07 16.33 -9.11
C ASP A 163 0.59 16.07 -7.69
N LYS A 164 0.59 17.11 -6.85
CA LYS A 164 0.91 16.98 -5.43
C LYS A 164 -0.07 16.06 -4.71
N ALA A 165 -1.37 16.11 -5.04
CA ALA A 165 -2.37 15.23 -4.45
C ALA A 165 -2.20 13.77 -4.88
N PHE A 166 -1.92 13.52 -6.17
CA PHE A 166 -1.60 12.17 -6.66
C PHE A 166 -0.36 11.61 -5.98
N LEU A 167 0.75 12.36 -5.97
CA LEU A 167 1.99 11.95 -5.32
C LEU A 167 1.80 11.68 -3.82
N THR A 168 1.01 12.51 -3.12
CA THR A 168 0.65 12.29 -1.71
C THR A 168 -0.11 10.98 -1.52
N ASN A 169 -1.03 10.65 -2.43
CA ASN A 169 -1.79 9.42 -2.38
C ASN A 169 -0.90 8.20 -2.69
N ASP A 170 -0.01 8.29 -3.68
CA ASP A 170 0.93 7.22 -4.03
C ASP A 170 1.82 6.86 -2.83
N VAL A 171 2.41 7.87 -2.18
CA VAL A 171 3.21 7.68 -0.96
C VAL A 171 2.37 7.06 0.15
N ARG A 172 1.12 7.50 0.33
CA ARG A 172 0.22 6.95 1.35
C ARG A 172 -0.09 5.48 1.10
N VAL A 173 -0.43 5.12 -0.14
CA VAL A 173 -0.72 3.73 -0.53
C VAL A 173 0.52 2.87 -0.30
N ALA A 174 1.70 3.30 -0.76
CA ALA A 174 2.94 2.55 -0.58
C ALA A 174 3.30 2.32 0.91
N LEU A 175 3.21 3.35 1.75
CA LEU A 175 3.44 3.22 3.20
C LEU A 175 2.44 2.27 3.88
N LEU A 176 1.16 2.37 3.51
CA LEU A 176 0.14 1.48 4.06
C LEU A 176 0.30 0.04 3.56
N THR A 177 0.80 -0.17 2.34
CA THR A 177 1.12 -1.51 1.84
C THR A 177 2.20 -2.18 2.70
N CYS A 178 3.27 -1.46 3.05
CA CYS A 178 4.25 -1.98 4.01
C CYS A 178 3.61 -2.37 5.34
N ARG A 179 2.75 -1.49 5.89
CA ARG A 179 2.06 -1.74 7.18
C ARG A 179 1.17 -2.96 7.12
N VAL A 180 0.36 -3.10 6.07
CA VAL A 180 -0.55 -4.24 5.89
C VAL A 180 0.23 -5.54 5.86
N ILE A 181 1.33 -5.60 5.10
CA ILE A 181 2.16 -6.81 4.99
C ILE A 181 2.77 -7.18 6.35
N GLU A 182 3.27 -6.22 7.12
CA GLU A 182 3.83 -6.50 8.45
C GLU A 182 2.75 -6.88 9.47
N GLU A 183 1.57 -6.24 9.44
CA GLU A 183 0.40 -6.62 10.24
C GLU A 183 -0.04 -8.06 9.95
N GLU A 184 -0.08 -8.47 8.68
CA GLU A 184 -0.40 -9.85 8.29
C GLU A 184 0.63 -10.87 8.79
N LYS A 185 1.93 -10.57 8.67
CA LYS A 185 2.99 -11.44 9.21
C LYS A 185 2.84 -11.65 10.70
N LEU A 186 2.61 -10.58 11.47
CA LEU A 186 2.41 -10.66 12.93
C LEU A 186 1.19 -11.53 13.28
N CYS A 187 0.10 -11.42 12.53
CA CYS A 187 -1.09 -12.25 12.73
C CYS A 187 -0.84 -13.75 12.43
N LEU A 188 -0.06 -14.06 11.39
CA LEU A 188 0.26 -15.43 10.99
C LEU A 188 1.29 -16.08 11.92
N GLU A 189 2.31 -15.34 12.35
CA GLU A 189 3.33 -15.79 13.29
C GLU A 189 2.76 -15.97 14.70
N GLY A 190 1.87 -15.06 15.14
CA GLY A 190 1.11 -15.19 16.38
C GLY A 190 0.16 -16.38 16.41
N SER A 191 -0.21 -16.93 15.25
CA SER A 191 -1.06 -18.13 15.13
C SER A 191 -0.27 -19.45 15.20
N SER A 192 1.06 -19.39 15.08
CA SER A 192 1.94 -20.57 15.07
C SER A 192 2.57 -20.89 16.43
N GLY A 193 2.37 -20.03 17.43
CA GLY A 193 2.74 -20.26 18.83
C GLY A 193 1.51 -20.59 19.68
N SER A 194 1.46 -21.79 20.24
CA SER A 194 0.45 -22.16 21.24
C SER A 194 0.43 -21.17 22.41
N VAL A 195 -0.67 -20.45 22.59
CA VAL A 195 -1.06 -19.91 23.91
C VAL A 195 -2.53 -20.22 24.13
N VAL A 196 -2.77 -21.30 24.87
CA VAL A 196 -3.91 -21.38 25.79
C VAL A 196 -3.71 -20.24 26.80
N GLY A 197 -4.43 -19.13 26.63
CA GLY A 197 -4.40 -18.05 27.61
C GLY A 197 -4.59 -16.66 27.01
N ASP A 198 -5.77 -16.10 27.30
CA ASP A 198 -6.09 -14.67 27.29
C ASP A 198 -6.19 -13.97 25.92
N VAL A 199 -7.31 -14.24 25.23
CA VAL A 199 -7.96 -13.19 24.43
C VAL A 199 -8.70 -12.29 25.42
N PRO A 200 -8.37 -10.99 25.57
CA PRO A 200 -9.14 -10.08 26.39
C PRO A 200 -10.53 -9.95 25.78
N ARG A 201 -11.51 -10.67 26.32
CA ARG A 201 -12.91 -10.47 25.96
C ARG A 201 -13.38 -9.19 26.66
N PRO A 202 -14.01 -8.23 25.95
CA PRO A 202 -14.65 -7.11 26.62
C PRO A 202 -15.69 -7.66 27.61
N PRO A 203 -15.82 -7.07 28.81
CA PRO A 203 -16.77 -7.55 29.80
C PRO A 203 -18.18 -7.47 29.24
N ILE A 204 -18.90 -8.60 29.23
CA ILE A 204 -20.32 -8.65 28.89
C ILE A 204 -21.08 -8.06 30.08
N PRO A 205 -21.77 -6.92 29.93
CA PRO A 205 -22.55 -6.36 31.04
C PRO A 205 -23.73 -7.29 31.36
N GLY A 206 -23.84 -7.74 32.62
CA GLY A 206 -25.06 -8.37 33.12
C GLY A 206 -25.00 -9.83 33.58
N THR A 207 -23.83 -10.44 33.75
CA THR A 207 -23.72 -11.76 34.40
C THR A 207 -22.89 -11.68 35.69
N SER A 208 -23.59 -11.54 36.81
CA SER A 208 -23.11 -11.82 38.17
C SER A 208 -24.17 -12.63 38.90
#